data_AF-A0A830BBG3-F1
#
_entry.id   AF-A0A830BBG3-F1
#
_cell.length_a   1.000
_cell.length_b   1.000
_cell.length_c   1.000
_cell.angle_alpha   90.00
_cell.angle_beta   90.00
_cell.angle_gamma   90.00
#
_symmetry.space_group_name_H-M   'P 1'
#
loop_
_entity.id
_entity.type
_entity.pdbx_description
1 polymer ?
#
loop_
_entity_poly.entity_id
_entity_poly.type
_entity_poly.pdbx_seq_one_letter_code
_entity_poly.pdbx_strand_id
1 'polypeptide(L)'
;ISFGAAIAAYGEAKYDSWGVFLQLGAIAFEATRLVLIQILLTSRGINLNPITSLYYVAPSCFAFLSIPWLFVPYQILKKQSTGFHFDFVIFEINSLCAFALNLVVFLLVGKTSALTMNVAGVVKDWLLIAFSWSVIKDTMTPLNLFGYGLVFLGVSYYNHSKLQVWKAKDAQKKAQVDNEEEGKLLGEGVGDGNEKCTDAQA
;
A
#
# COMPACT_ATOMS: atom_id res chain seq x y z
N ILE A 1 -18.07 -5.06 -4.31
CA ILE A 1 -16.76 -5.33 -4.95
C ILE A 1 -16.54 -6.83 -5.10
N SER A 2 -16.41 -7.60 -4.01
CA SER A 2 -16.10 -9.05 -4.08
C SER A 2 -17.12 -9.89 -4.86
N PHE A 3 -18.41 -9.59 -4.74
CA PHE A 3 -19.46 -10.29 -5.50
C PHE A 3 -19.35 -10.06 -7.02
N GLY A 4 -19.07 -8.82 -7.45
CA GLY A 4 -18.82 -8.52 -8.87
C GLY A 4 -17.54 -9.19 -9.38
N ALA A 5 -16.50 -9.25 -8.55
CA ALA A 5 -15.26 -9.95 -8.90
C ALA A 5 -15.47 -11.47 -9.05
N ALA A 6 -16.31 -12.07 -8.20
CA ALA A 6 -16.69 -13.48 -8.34
C ALA A 6 -17.43 -13.71 -9.66
N ILE A 7 -18.45 -12.90 -9.97
CA ILE A 7 -19.20 -12.99 -11.23
C ILE A 7 -18.27 -12.83 -12.46
N ALA A 8 -17.33 -11.88 -12.39
CA ALA A 8 -16.34 -11.67 -13.45
C ALA A 8 -15.47 -12.92 -13.67
N ALA A 9 -14.93 -13.50 -12.59
CA ALA A 9 -14.13 -14.71 -12.64
C ALA A 9 -14.93 -15.93 -13.18
N TYR A 10 -16.19 -16.09 -12.78
CA TYR A 10 -17.06 -17.14 -13.32
C TYR A 10 -17.41 -16.94 -14.80
N GLY A 11 -17.43 -15.69 -15.27
CA GLY A 11 -17.69 -15.35 -16.67
C GLY A 11 -16.47 -15.50 -17.58
N GLU A 12 -15.31 -15.85 -17.05
CA GLU A 12 -14.07 -15.93 -17.84
C GLU A 12 -14.13 -17.10 -18.85
N ALA A 13 -13.78 -16.83 -20.11
CA ALA A 13 -13.91 -17.81 -21.20
C ALA A 13 -13.00 -19.05 -21.03
N LYS A 14 -11.94 -18.94 -20.22
CA LYS A 14 -11.02 -20.03 -19.85
C LYS A 14 -10.93 -20.16 -18.33
N TYR A 15 -12.07 -20.41 -17.70
CA TYR A 15 -12.12 -20.56 -16.25
C TYR A 15 -11.31 -21.77 -15.76
N ASP A 16 -10.27 -21.53 -14.96
CA ASP A 16 -9.52 -22.54 -14.23
C ASP A 16 -9.60 -22.27 -12.73
N SER A 17 -10.29 -23.13 -11.98
CA SER A 17 -10.48 -22.97 -10.54
C SER A 17 -9.15 -23.03 -9.78
N TRP A 18 -8.19 -23.85 -10.23
CA TRP A 18 -6.90 -23.98 -9.57
C TRP A 18 -6.10 -22.67 -9.62
N GLY A 19 -6.07 -22.01 -10.78
CA GLY A 19 -5.51 -20.69 -10.99
C GLY A 19 -6.14 -19.63 -10.08
N VAL A 20 -7.48 -19.65 -9.91
CA VAL A 20 -8.17 -18.73 -8.99
C VAL A 20 -7.74 -18.94 -7.54
N PHE A 21 -7.62 -20.19 -7.08
CA PHE A 21 -7.12 -20.48 -5.73
C PHE A 21 -5.68 -20.00 -5.52
N LEU A 22 -4.80 -20.25 -6.50
CA LEU A 22 -3.42 -19.76 -6.47
C LEU A 22 -3.36 -18.23 -6.44
N GLN A 23 -4.19 -17.55 -7.23
CA GLN A 23 -4.27 -16.09 -7.28
C GLN A 23 -4.79 -15.50 -5.96
N LEU A 24 -5.82 -16.09 -5.35
CA LEU A 24 -6.32 -15.66 -4.04
C LEU A 24 -5.24 -15.80 -2.96
N GLY A 25 -4.50 -16.91 -2.97
CA GLY A 25 -3.35 -17.11 -2.09
C GLY A 25 -2.28 -16.04 -2.31
N ALA A 26 -1.92 -15.75 -3.56
CA ALA A 26 -0.93 -14.73 -3.90
C ALA A 26 -1.33 -13.34 -3.39
N ILE A 27 -2.60 -12.93 -3.57
CA ILE A 27 -3.12 -11.65 -3.08
C ILE A 27 -3.10 -11.59 -1.55
N ALA A 28 -3.42 -12.69 -0.86
CA ALA A 28 -3.35 -12.76 0.59
C ALA A 28 -1.91 -12.56 1.10
N PHE A 29 -0.93 -13.27 0.52
CA PHE A 29 0.47 -13.10 0.87
C PHE A 29 1.00 -11.69 0.56
N GLU A 30 0.60 -11.11 -0.58
CA GLU A 30 0.96 -9.74 -0.93
C GLU A 30 0.39 -8.74 0.09
N ALA A 31 -0.88 -8.88 0.47
CA ALA A 31 -1.51 -8.04 1.47
C ALA A 31 -0.83 -8.18 2.85
N THR A 32 -0.52 -9.40 3.29
CA THR A 32 0.24 -9.65 4.53
C THR A 32 1.60 -8.99 4.48
N ARG A 33 2.33 -9.10 3.35
CA ARG A 33 3.61 -8.41 3.15
C ARG A 33 3.45 -6.91 3.33
N LEU A 34 2.46 -6.29 2.66
CA LEU A 34 2.22 -4.84 2.77
C LEU A 34 1.89 -4.41 4.21
N VAL A 35 1.06 -5.17 4.92
CA VAL A 35 0.71 -4.90 6.33
C VAL A 35 1.91 -5.06 7.25
N LEU A 36 2.73 -6.10 7.07
CA LEU A 36 3.94 -6.32 7.87
C LEU A 36 4.95 -5.19 7.66
N ILE A 37 5.14 -4.74 6.42
CA ILE A 37 5.98 -3.58 6.09
C ILE A 37 5.45 -2.33 6.80
N GLN A 38 4.13 -2.10 6.74
CA GLN A 38 3.48 -0.99 7.43
C GLN A 38 3.73 -1.03 8.94
N ILE A 39 3.54 -2.19 9.58
CA ILE A 39 3.74 -2.37 11.03
C ILE A 39 5.20 -2.16 11.39
N LEU A 40 6.14 -2.74 10.63
CA LEU A 40 7.57 -2.63 10.90
C LEU A 40 8.06 -1.18 10.84
N LEU A 41 7.46 -0.37 9.97
CA LEU A 41 7.78 1.05 9.80
C LEU A 41 7.02 1.94 10.81
N THR A 42 5.79 1.58 11.19
CA THR A 42 4.99 2.34 12.17
C THR A 42 5.43 2.05 13.62
N SER A 43 5.82 0.81 13.92
CA SER A 43 6.20 0.37 15.27
C SER A 43 7.60 0.83 15.68
N ARG A 44 8.43 1.35 14.76
CA ARG A 44 9.70 2.01 15.10
C ARG A 44 9.50 3.52 15.11
N GLY A 45 8.84 4.03 16.16
CA GLY A 45 8.69 5.46 16.46
C GLY A 45 9.99 6.17 16.86
N ILE A 46 11.15 5.72 16.37
CA ILE A 46 12.47 6.26 16.68
C ILE A 46 13.23 6.32 15.36
N ASN A 47 13.90 7.44 15.12
CA ASN A 47 14.78 7.82 14.00
C ASN A 47 15.70 6.68 13.47
N LEU A 48 15.15 5.63 12.88
CA LEU A 48 15.88 4.45 12.41
C LEU A 48 15.71 4.33 10.91
N ASN A 49 16.83 4.48 10.22
CA ASN A 49 16.97 4.49 8.78
C ASN A 49 16.30 3.24 8.15
N PRO A 50 15.26 3.37 7.31
CA PRO A 50 14.59 2.24 6.65
C PRO A 50 15.55 1.32 5.89
N ILE A 51 16.70 1.87 5.49
CA ILE A 51 17.83 1.18 4.87
C ILE A 51 18.40 0.09 5.78
N THR A 52 18.50 0.31 7.09
CA THR A 52 19.01 -0.68 8.05
C THR A 52 18.03 -1.84 8.21
N SER A 53 16.73 -1.58 8.25
CA SER A 53 15.71 -2.64 8.27
C SER A 53 15.74 -3.48 6.99
N LEU A 54 15.94 -2.85 5.83
CA LEU A 54 16.10 -3.56 4.57
C LEU A 54 17.34 -4.46 4.58
N TYR A 55 18.46 -3.99 5.15
CA TYR A 55 19.70 -4.77 5.25
C TYR A 55 19.51 -6.10 6.01
N TYR A 56 18.65 -6.13 7.03
CA TYR A 56 18.33 -7.38 7.74
C TYR A 56 17.32 -8.27 7.00
N VAL A 57 16.41 -7.68 6.22
CA VAL A 57 15.37 -8.41 5.48
C VAL A 57 15.91 -9.01 4.18
N ALA A 58 16.82 -8.32 3.49
CA ALA A 58 17.39 -8.74 2.21
C ALA A 58 18.02 -10.16 2.22
N PRO A 59 18.92 -10.53 3.17
CA PRO A 59 19.49 -11.87 3.20
C PRO A 59 18.46 -12.96 3.52
N SER A 60 17.47 -12.64 4.36
CA SER A 60 16.34 -13.56 4.64
C SER A 60 15.50 -13.78 3.38
N CYS A 61 15.12 -12.73 2.67
CA CYS A 61 14.40 -12.83 1.41
C CYS A 61 15.17 -13.63 0.36
N PHE A 62 16.48 -13.44 0.23
CA PHE A 62 17.31 -14.22 -0.69
C PHE A 62 17.26 -15.72 -0.35
N ALA A 63 17.44 -16.09 0.92
CA ALA A 63 17.37 -17.48 1.36
C ALA A 63 15.99 -18.09 1.08
N PHE A 64 14.90 -17.42 1.49
CA PHE A 64 13.54 -17.93 1.30
C PHE A 64 13.10 -18.00 -0.17
N LEU A 65 13.55 -17.08 -1.03
CA LEU A 65 13.23 -17.10 -2.47
C LEU A 65 14.09 -18.09 -3.26
N SER A 66 15.34 -18.32 -2.84
CA SER A 66 16.23 -19.28 -3.49
C SER A 66 15.69 -20.72 -3.42
N ILE A 67 14.99 -21.08 -2.34
CA ILE A 67 14.47 -22.43 -2.11
C ILE A 67 13.39 -22.78 -3.17
N PRO A 68 12.26 -22.06 -3.33
CA PRO A 68 11.28 -22.33 -4.39
C PRO A 68 11.86 -22.25 -5.81
N TRP A 69 12.84 -21.38 -6.04
CA TRP A 69 13.48 -21.22 -7.35
C TRP A 69 14.19 -22.50 -7.80
N LEU A 70 14.83 -23.22 -6.88
CA LEU A 70 15.50 -24.50 -7.17
C LEU A 70 14.52 -25.64 -7.49
N PHE A 71 13.30 -25.61 -6.93
CA PHE A 71 12.33 -26.68 -7.13
C PHE A 71 11.53 -26.53 -8.42
N VAL A 72 11.14 -25.30 -8.80
CA VAL A 72 10.20 -25.08 -9.90
C VAL A 72 10.90 -24.53 -11.15
N PRO A 73 11.42 -23.29 -11.18
CA PRO A 73 12.13 -22.73 -12.34
C PRO A 73 13.32 -23.57 -12.83
N TYR A 74 14.18 -24.04 -11.92
CA TYR A 74 15.39 -24.77 -12.30
C TYR A 74 15.09 -26.08 -13.03
N GLN A 75 14.04 -26.80 -12.61
CA GLN A 75 13.64 -28.06 -13.26
C GLN A 75 13.07 -27.83 -14.66
N ILE A 76 12.34 -26.72 -14.86
CA ILE A 76 11.76 -26.33 -16.14
C ILE A 76 12.87 -25.89 -17.12
N LEU A 77 13.80 -25.05 -16.65
CA LEU A 77 14.96 -24.62 -17.43
C LEU A 77 15.85 -25.79 -17.84
N LYS A 78 16.06 -26.76 -16.93
CA LYS A 78 16.83 -27.98 -17.22
C LYS A 78 16.17 -28.87 -18.28
N LYS A 79 14.84 -28.94 -18.32
CA LYS A 79 14.09 -29.71 -19.32
C LYS A 79 14.04 -29.05 -20.70
N GLN A 80 14.12 -27.72 -20.75
CA GLN A 80 13.93 -26.94 -21.99
C GLN A 80 15.26 -26.56 -22.67
N SER A 81 16.41 -26.80 -22.04
CA SER A 81 17.71 -26.32 -22.53
C SER A 81 18.41 -27.32 -23.47
N THR A 82 18.17 -27.16 -24.77
CA THR A 82 19.13 -27.53 -25.83
C THR A 82 19.85 -26.31 -26.42
N GLY A 83 19.69 -25.11 -25.84
CA GLY A 83 20.33 -23.88 -26.34
C GLY A 83 20.06 -22.63 -25.51
N PHE A 84 20.23 -22.69 -24.19
CA PHE A 84 20.00 -21.52 -23.32
C PHE A 84 21.22 -20.59 -23.30
N HIS A 85 21.11 -19.42 -23.94
CA HIS A 85 22.04 -18.31 -23.74
C HIS A 85 21.60 -17.52 -22.52
N PHE A 86 22.42 -17.56 -21.47
CA PHE A 86 22.14 -16.83 -20.24
C PHE A 86 22.57 -15.37 -20.42
N ASP A 87 21.62 -14.50 -20.75
CA ASP A 87 21.88 -13.05 -20.83
C ASP A 87 22.04 -12.47 -19.42
N PHE A 88 23.29 -12.45 -18.97
CA PHE A 88 23.67 -11.93 -17.65
C PHE A 88 23.21 -10.49 -17.45
N VAL A 89 23.26 -9.67 -18.51
CA VAL A 89 22.84 -8.26 -18.48
C VAL A 89 21.34 -8.11 -18.20
N ILE A 90 20.49 -8.92 -18.85
CA ILE A 90 19.03 -8.87 -18.65
C ILE A 90 18.68 -9.37 -17.25
N PHE A 91 19.37 -10.41 -16.78
CA PHE A 91 19.20 -10.95 -15.43
C PHE A 91 19.58 -9.92 -14.36
N GLU A 92 20.74 -9.25 -14.50
CA GLU A 92 21.19 -8.23 -13.56
C GLU A 92 20.27 -7.01 -13.55
N ILE A 93 19.86 -6.50 -14.72
CA ILE A 93 18.94 -5.36 -14.80
C ILE A 93 17.58 -5.72 -14.19
N ASN A 94 17.07 -6.93 -14.45
CA ASN A 94 15.82 -7.39 -13.84
C ASN A 94 15.94 -7.51 -12.31
N SER A 95 17.03 -8.09 -11.82
CA SER A 95 17.32 -8.24 -10.40
C SER A 95 17.45 -6.88 -9.70
N LEU A 96 18.19 -5.95 -10.30
CA LEU A 96 18.37 -4.60 -9.79
C LEU A 96 17.04 -3.83 -9.77
N CYS A 97 16.23 -3.95 -10.82
CA CYS A 97 14.90 -3.36 -10.87
C CYS A 97 13.99 -3.92 -9.76
N ALA A 98 13.97 -5.24 -9.58
CA ALA A 98 13.21 -5.88 -8.51
C ALA A 98 13.70 -5.43 -7.13
N PHE A 99 15.01 -5.33 -6.90
CA PHE A 99 15.58 -4.80 -5.66
C PHE A 99 15.18 -3.34 -5.43
N ALA A 100 15.30 -2.50 -6.45
CA ALA A 100 14.92 -1.09 -6.39
C ALA A 100 13.42 -0.93 -6.09
N LEU A 101 12.54 -1.73 -6.71
CA LEU A 101 11.11 -1.72 -6.40
C LEU A 101 10.83 -2.10 -4.94
N ASN A 102 11.49 -3.15 -4.43
CA ASN A 102 11.35 -3.52 -3.02
C ASN A 102 11.85 -2.37 -2.11
N LEU A 103 13.03 -1.80 -2.38
CA LEU A 103 13.59 -0.66 -1.65
C LEU A 103 12.65 0.55 -1.67
N VAL A 104 12.11 0.92 -2.83
CA VAL A 104 11.18 2.04 -2.98
C VAL A 104 9.92 1.79 -2.17
N VAL A 105 9.36 0.58 -2.16
CA VAL A 105 8.17 0.26 -1.34
C VAL A 105 8.48 0.46 0.15
N PHE A 106 9.62 -0.01 0.65
CA PHE A 106 10.02 0.19 2.05
C PHE A 106 10.26 1.67 2.38
N LEU A 107 10.96 2.40 1.51
CA LEU A 107 11.23 3.83 1.71
C LEU A 107 9.96 4.67 1.63
N LEU A 108 9.08 4.37 0.68
CA LEU A 108 7.82 5.06 0.50
C LEU A 108 6.98 4.88 1.75
N VAL A 109 6.78 3.64 2.21
CA VAL A 109 6.01 3.39 3.44
C VAL A 109 6.66 4.08 4.66
N GLY A 110 8.00 4.12 4.73
CA GLY A 110 8.73 4.68 5.86
C GLY A 110 8.75 6.22 5.91
N LYS A 111 8.65 6.89 4.75
CA LYS A 111 8.63 8.36 4.65
C LYS A 111 7.23 8.95 4.45
N THR A 112 6.22 8.12 4.19
CA THR A 112 4.85 8.55 3.92
C THR A 112 4.05 8.63 5.21
N SER A 113 3.49 9.80 5.52
CA SER A 113 2.57 9.98 6.65
C SER A 113 1.26 9.20 6.42
N ALA A 114 0.59 8.82 7.51
CA ALA A 114 -0.72 8.17 7.47
C ALA A 114 -1.75 8.94 6.60
N LEU A 115 -1.59 10.27 6.47
CA LEU A 115 -2.42 11.10 5.59
C LEU A 115 -2.15 10.84 4.10
N THR A 116 -0.87 10.83 3.70
CA THR A 116 -0.47 10.63 2.30
C THR A 116 -0.75 9.20 1.82
N MET A 117 -0.60 8.19 2.69
CA MET A 117 -0.89 6.80 2.34
C MET A 117 -2.37 6.55 2.05
N ASN A 118 -3.25 7.29 2.72
CA ASN A 118 -4.68 7.26 2.47
C ASN A 118 -5.02 7.92 1.10
N VAL A 119 -4.54 9.14 0.84
CA VAL A 119 -4.75 9.83 -0.45
C VAL A 119 -4.19 9.02 -1.63
N ALA A 120 -2.97 8.50 -1.49
CA ALA A 120 -2.33 7.65 -2.49
C ALA A 120 -3.15 6.39 -2.77
N GLY A 121 -3.78 5.80 -1.75
CA GLY A 121 -4.68 4.65 -1.92
C GLY A 121 -5.85 4.95 -2.84
N VAL A 122 -6.48 6.12 -2.69
CA VAL A 122 -7.60 6.55 -3.55
C VAL A 122 -7.17 6.80 -4.98
N VAL A 123 -6.06 7.52 -5.16
CA VAL A 123 -5.51 7.79 -6.50
C VAL A 123 -5.11 6.49 -7.19
N LYS A 124 -4.48 5.57 -6.44
CA LYS A 124 -4.15 4.22 -6.92
C LYS A 124 -5.39 3.48 -7.38
N ASP A 125 -6.49 3.53 -6.63
CA ASP A 125 -7.74 2.85 -7.00
C ASP A 125 -8.32 3.40 -8.32
N TRP A 126 -8.29 4.72 -8.54
CA TRP A 126 -8.68 5.33 -9.82
C TRP A 126 -7.76 4.92 -10.99
N LEU A 127 -6.45 4.93 -10.77
CA LEU A 127 -5.48 4.52 -11.79
C LEU A 127 -5.63 3.04 -12.15
N LEU A 128 -5.85 2.18 -11.15
CA LEU A 128 -6.08 0.75 -11.35
C LEU A 128 -7.32 0.52 -12.21
N ILE A 129 -8.40 1.24 -11.93
CA ILE A 129 -9.63 1.17 -12.74
C ILE A 129 -9.40 1.64 -14.17
N ALA A 130 -8.79 2.82 -14.36
CA ALA A 130 -8.54 3.38 -15.68
C ALA A 130 -7.61 2.47 -16.51
N PHE A 131 -6.58 1.91 -15.87
CA PHE A 131 -5.66 0.97 -16.48
C PHE A 131 -6.36 -0.34 -16.84
N SER A 132 -7.17 -0.89 -15.94
CA SER A 132 -7.95 -2.11 -16.17
C SER A 132 -8.84 -1.97 -17.41
N TRP A 133 -9.56 -0.85 -17.54
CA TRP A 133 -10.41 -0.58 -18.70
C TRP A 133 -9.62 -0.37 -20.01
N SER A 134 -8.42 0.22 -19.93
CA SER A 134 -7.59 0.48 -21.10
C SER A 134 -6.91 -0.78 -21.65
N VAL A 135 -6.52 -1.71 -20.78
CA VAL A 135 -5.64 -2.84 -21.12
C VAL A 135 -6.41 -4.12 -21.48
N ILE A 136 -7.57 -4.39 -20.87
CA ILE A 136 -8.30 -5.68 -20.99
C ILE A 136 -9.09 -5.76 -22.32
N LYS A 137 -8.49 -5.41 -23.46
CA LYS A 137 -9.08 -5.55 -24.81
C LYS A 137 -9.20 -7.02 -25.27
N ASP A 138 -9.66 -7.89 -24.38
CA ASP A 138 -9.79 -9.32 -24.61
C ASP A 138 -11.25 -9.69 -24.95
N THR A 139 -11.48 -10.93 -25.38
CA THR A 139 -12.83 -11.41 -25.78
C THR A 139 -13.73 -11.56 -24.55
N MET A 140 -14.38 -10.48 -24.15
CA MET A 140 -15.21 -10.42 -22.95
C MET A 140 -16.54 -11.14 -23.18
N THR A 141 -16.85 -12.13 -22.34
CA THR A 141 -18.23 -12.63 -22.26
C THR A 141 -19.12 -11.55 -21.64
N PRO A 142 -20.43 -11.52 -21.97
CA PRO A 142 -21.36 -10.56 -21.37
C PRO A 142 -21.42 -10.65 -19.83
N LEU A 143 -21.24 -11.86 -19.27
CA LEU A 143 -21.23 -12.09 -17.83
C LEU A 143 -19.99 -11.47 -17.16
N ASN A 144 -18.83 -11.59 -17.80
CA ASN A 144 -17.59 -11.00 -17.32
C ASN A 144 -17.68 -9.46 -17.29
N LEU A 145 -18.20 -8.87 -18.37
CA LEU A 145 -18.42 -7.42 -18.47
C LEU A 145 -19.37 -6.90 -17.38
N PHE A 146 -20.44 -7.64 -17.09
CA PHE A 146 -21.36 -7.31 -16.00
C PHE A 146 -20.67 -7.36 -14.62
N GLY A 147 -19.83 -8.37 -14.38
CA GLY A 147 -19.02 -8.49 -13.17
C GLY A 147 -18.07 -7.30 -12.98
N TYR A 148 -17.34 -6.90 -14.03
CA TYR A 148 -16.48 -5.72 -14.00
C TYR A 148 -17.25 -4.42 -13.74
N GLY A 149 -18.46 -4.26 -14.31
CA GLY A 149 -19.33 -3.12 -14.03
C GLY A 149 -19.72 -3.02 -12.54
N LEU A 150 -20.08 -4.15 -11.91
CA LEU A 150 -20.36 -4.22 -10.48
C LEU A 150 -19.13 -3.91 -9.61
N VAL A 151 -17.94 -4.37 -10.02
CA VAL A 151 -16.67 -4.03 -9.36
C VAL A 151 -16.42 -2.52 -9.43
N PHE A 152 -16.54 -1.94 -10.63
CA PHE A 152 -16.35 -0.51 -10.86
C PHE A 152 -17.27 0.35 -10.00
N LEU A 153 -18.56 0.05 -9.96
CA LEU A 153 -19.53 0.76 -9.10
C LEU A 153 -19.19 0.61 -7.63
N GLY A 154 -18.84 -0.61 -7.19
CA GLY A 154 -18.47 -0.87 -5.80
C GLY A 154 -17.23 -0.10 -5.36
N VAL A 155 -16.18 -0.04 -6.19
CA VAL A 155 -14.95 0.71 -5.87
C VAL A 155 -15.22 2.20 -5.89
N SER A 156 -15.97 2.70 -6.89
CA SER A 156 -16.34 4.12 -6.99
C SER A 156 -17.11 4.60 -5.76
N TYR A 157 -18.10 3.81 -5.31
CA TYR A 157 -18.87 4.11 -4.10
C TYR A 157 -18.00 4.07 -2.83
N TYR A 158 -17.24 2.99 -2.64
CA TYR A 158 -16.36 2.84 -1.48
C TYR A 158 -15.38 4.01 -1.37
N ASN A 159 -14.77 4.37 -2.49
CA ASN A 159 -13.83 5.47 -2.57
C ASN A 159 -14.49 6.82 -2.24
N HIS A 160 -15.68 7.09 -2.78
CA HIS A 160 -16.42 8.30 -2.48
C HIS A 160 -16.75 8.42 -0.98
N SER A 161 -17.26 7.35 -0.37
CA SER A 161 -17.53 7.31 1.08
C SER A 161 -16.26 7.48 1.91
N LYS A 162 -15.16 6.84 1.51
CA LYS A 162 -13.87 6.94 2.22
C LYS A 162 -13.30 8.37 2.19
N LEU A 163 -13.38 9.03 1.03
CA LEU A 163 -13.00 10.44 0.87
C LEU A 163 -13.83 11.37 1.77
N GLN A 164 -15.14 11.13 1.91
CA GLN A 164 -15.99 11.93 2.80
C GLN A 164 -15.60 11.77 4.28
N VAL A 165 -15.37 10.54 4.73
CA VAL A 165 -14.91 10.26 6.11
C VAL A 165 -13.58 10.96 6.39
N TRP A 166 -12.69 11.05 5.40
CA TRP A 166 -11.42 11.74 5.55
C TRP A 166 -11.55 13.26 5.62
N LYS A 167 -12.42 13.85 4.79
CA LYS A 167 -12.74 15.29 4.89
C LYS A 167 -13.28 15.64 6.28
N ALA A 168 -14.11 14.78 6.86
CA ALA A 168 -14.62 14.96 8.23
C ALA A 168 -13.52 14.81 9.30
N LYS A 169 -12.62 13.82 9.18
CA LYS A 169 -11.50 13.63 10.12
C LYS A 169 -10.46 14.75 10.07
N ASP A 170 -10.14 15.27 8.89
CA ASP A 170 -9.25 16.42 8.74
C ASP A 170 -9.88 17.69 9.31
N ALA A 171 -11.19 17.90 9.10
CA ALA A 171 -11.91 19.02 9.70
C ALA A 171 -11.91 18.93 11.24
N GLN A 172 -12.11 17.74 11.81
CA GLN A 172 -12.01 17.53 13.26
C GLN A 172 -10.60 17.78 13.78
N LYS A 173 -9.57 17.27 13.10
CA LYS A 173 -8.18 17.50 13.51
C LYS A 173 -7.80 18.99 13.48
N LYS A 174 -8.29 19.72 12.48
CA LYS A 174 -8.04 21.17 12.35
C LYS A 174 -8.78 21.96 13.44
N ALA A 175 -10.03 21.61 13.75
CA ALA A 175 -10.80 22.20 14.84
C ALA A 175 -10.21 21.90 16.23
N GLN A 176 -9.60 20.73 16.41
CA GLN A 176 -8.94 20.35 17.67
C GLN A 176 -7.64 21.15 17.90
N VAL A 177 -6.90 21.43 16.83
CA VAL A 177 -5.68 22.27 16.89
C VAL A 177 -6.04 23.74 17.16
N ASP A 178 -7.06 24.29 16.48
CA ASP A 178 -7.55 25.66 16.73
C ASP A 178 -8.00 25.86 18.18
N ASN A 179 -8.76 24.91 18.74
CA ASN A 179 -9.30 25.01 20.11
C ASN A 179 -8.20 24.84 21.18
N GLU A 180 -7.12 24.12 20.87
CA GLU A 180 -5.94 24.02 21.75
C GLU A 180 -5.07 25.29 21.70
N GLU A 181 -4.98 25.96 20.54
CA GLU A 181 -4.34 27.27 20.40
C GLU A 181 -5.15 28.39 21.08
N GLU A 182 -6.48 28.43 20.92
CA GLU A 182 -7.35 29.39 21.64
C GLU A 182 -7.29 29.20 23.17
N GLY A 183 -7.24 27.95 23.65
CA GLY A 183 -7.09 27.65 25.07
C GLY A 183 -5.75 28.09 25.67
N LYS A 184 -4.66 28.04 24.89
CA LYS A 184 -3.35 28.56 25.31
C LYS A 184 -3.31 30.09 25.36
N LEU A 185 -3.92 30.76 24.36
CA LEU A 185 -3.99 32.22 24.31
C LEU A 185 -4.83 32.82 25.47
N LEU A 186 -5.90 32.13 25.89
CA LEU A 186 -6.69 32.55 27.06
C LEU A 186 -6.00 32.23 28.40
N GLY A 187 -5.12 31.23 28.46
CA GLY A 187 -4.34 30.89 29.65
C GLY A 187 -3.19 31.86 29.96
N GLU A 188 -2.58 32.47 28.93
CA GLU A 188 -1.54 33.50 29.11
C GLU A 188 -2.11 34.88 29.52
N GLY A 189 -3.41 35.15 29.32
CA GLY A 189 -4.05 36.41 29.70
C GLY A 189 -4.39 36.56 31.20
N VAL A 190 -4.21 35.52 32.02
CA VAL A 190 -4.54 35.53 33.46
C VAL A 190 -3.28 35.53 34.35
N GLY A 191 -2.09 35.55 33.75
CA GLY A 191 -0.80 35.45 34.46
C GLY A 191 -0.12 36.77 34.87
N ASP A 192 -0.63 37.94 34.47
CA ASP A 192 0.02 39.25 34.73
C ASP A 192 -0.86 40.15 35.61
N GLY A 193 -1.15 39.69 36.83
CA GLY A 193 -2.10 40.34 37.72
C GLY A 193 -1.73 40.41 39.19
N ASN A 194 -0.50 40.07 39.60
CA ASN A 194 -0.15 40.22 41.02
C ASN A 194 1.37 40.22 41.31
N GLU A 195 2.09 41.28 40.95
CA GLU A 195 3.32 41.63 41.69
C GLU A 195 3.41 43.14 41.95
N LYS A 196 3.40 43.48 43.25
CA LYS A 196 3.83 44.74 43.88
C LYS A 196 2.87 45.93 43.83
N CYS A 197 1.83 45.84 44.66
CA CYS A 197 1.40 46.97 45.49
C CYS A 197 1.67 46.62 46.97
N THR A 198 2.91 46.81 47.42
CA THR A 198 3.24 46.84 48.85
C THR A 198 4.38 47.82 49.02
N ASP A 199 4.02 49.09 49.15
CA ASP A 199 4.74 50.09 49.93
C ASP A 199 3.71 51.11 50.41
N ALA A 200 3.06 50.77 51.52
CA ALA A 200 2.35 51.71 52.36
C ALA A 200 3.11 51.81 53.69
N GLN A 201 3.61 53.01 53.95
CA GLN A 201 3.60 53.65 55.27
C GLN A 201 4.23 52.88 56.45
N ALA A 202 5.46 53.27 56.77
CA ALA A 202 5.87 53.65 58.13
C ALA A 202 7.01 54.65 58.06
#